data_AF-A0A836WZE8-F1
#
_entry.id   AF-A0A836WZE8-F1
#
_cell.length_a   1.000
_cell.length_b   1.000
_cell.length_c   1.000
_cell.angle_alpha   90.00
_cell.angle_beta   90.00
_cell.angle_gamma   90.00
#
_symmetry.space_group_name_H-M   'P 1'
#
loop_
_entity.id
_entity.type
_entity.pdbx_description
1 polymer ?
#
loop_
_entity_poly.entity_id
_entity_poly.type
_entity_poly.pdbx_seq_one_letter_code
_entity_poly.pdbx_strand_id
1 'polypeptide(L)'
;MAQDTYAGNPLLKGAYQPLEYDKETIEDYIRCSKDPVYFAKNYMKIIHVDHGLMPFDLYDYQEEMVETMHNNRFVICKMPRQTGKSTTIVAYLLHFALFNPQSNIAILA
;
A
#
# COMPACT_ATOMS: atom_id res chain seq x y z
N MET A 1 -22.41 -9.90 16.93
CA MET A 1 -21.25 -10.81 16.75
C MET A 1 -20.37 -10.17 15.70
N ALA A 2 -19.07 -9.97 15.98
CA ALA A 2 -18.17 -9.47 14.94
C ALA A 2 -18.20 -10.47 13.79
N GLN A 3 -18.61 -10.04 12.59
CA GLN A 3 -18.50 -10.89 11.41
C GLN A 3 -17.03 -11.05 11.08
N ASP A 4 -16.60 -12.28 10.76
CA ASP A 4 -15.22 -12.58 10.37
C ASP A 4 -14.80 -11.82 9.10
N THR A 5 -15.78 -11.45 8.27
CA THR A 5 -15.59 -10.77 7.00
C THR A 5 -16.42 -9.49 6.92
N TYR A 6 -15.92 -8.49 6.18
CA TYR A 6 -16.67 -7.26 5.92
C TYR A 6 -17.67 -7.48 4.78
N ALA A 7 -18.95 -7.26 5.05
CA ALA A 7 -20.05 -7.35 4.07
C ALA A 7 -20.09 -8.69 3.29
N GLY A 8 -19.65 -9.79 3.90
CA GLY A 8 -19.62 -11.12 3.29
C GLY A 8 -18.49 -11.35 2.28
N ASN A 9 -17.56 -10.40 2.10
CA ASN A 9 -16.41 -10.57 1.22
C ASN A 9 -15.26 -11.31 1.94
N PRO A 10 -14.88 -12.52 1.50
CA PRO A 10 -13.82 -13.30 2.16
C PRO A 10 -12.44 -12.66 2.11
N LEU A 11 -12.20 -11.70 1.22
CA LEU A 11 -10.93 -10.98 1.10
C LEU A 11 -10.83 -9.76 2.02
N LEU A 12 -11.93 -9.36 2.67
CA LEU A 12 -11.97 -8.19 3.54
C LEU A 12 -12.19 -8.62 4.99
N LYS A 13 -11.20 -8.33 5.83
CA LYS A 13 -11.29 -8.56 7.27
C LYS A 13 -12.41 -7.69 7.89
N GLY A 14 -13.19 -8.28 8.79
CA GLY A 14 -14.18 -7.53 9.57
C GLY A 14 -13.55 -6.50 10.52
N ALA A 15 -14.30 -5.44 10.81
CA ALA A 15 -13.83 -4.36 11.68
C ALA A 15 -13.71 -4.81 13.15
N TYR A 16 -12.73 -4.23 13.86
CA TYR A 16 -12.51 -4.41 15.31
C TYR A 16 -12.29 -5.87 15.76
N GLN A 17 -11.83 -6.74 14.86
CA GLN A 17 -11.45 -8.09 15.24
C GLN A 17 -10.12 -8.09 15.98
N PRO A 18 -10.04 -8.73 17.16
CA PRO A 18 -8.77 -8.92 17.85
C PRO A 18 -7.83 -9.73 16.94
N LEU A 19 -6.57 -9.31 16.89
CA LEU A 19 -5.51 -10.05 16.21
C LEU A 19 -4.43 -10.34 17.25
N GLU A 20 -4.00 -11.60 17.33
CA GLU A 20 -2.80 -11.95 18.07
C GLU A 20 -1.58 -11.69 17.18
N TYR A 21 -0.58 -11.02 17.74
CA TYR A 21 0.66 -10.73 17.04
C TYR A 21 1.80 -11.49 17.71
N ASP A 22 2.62 -12.17 16.90
CA ASP A 22 3.93 -12.64 17.33
C ASP A 22 4.98 -11.52 17.18
N LYS A 23 6.18 -11.76 17.72
CA LYS A 23 7.25 -10.77 17.71
C LYS A 23 7.68 -10.41 16.28
N GLU A 24 7.78 -11.40 15.40
CA GLU A 24 8.21 -11.21 14.01
C GLU A 24 7.19 -10.40 13.21
N THR A 25 5.89 -10.65 13.37
CA THR A 25 4.84 -9.85 12.70
C THR A 25 4.85 -8.41 13.20
N ILE A 26 5.10 -8.15 14.49
CA ILE A 26 5.21 -6.78 15.01
C ILE A 26 6.42 -6.07 14.37
N GLU A 27 7.57 -6.73 14.32
CA GLU A 27 8.78 -6.16 13.72
C GLU A 27 8.56 -5.83 12.23
N ASP A 28 7.95 -6.74 11.49
CA ASP A 28 7.65 -6.52 10.07
C ASP A 28 6.57 -5.45 9.85
N TYR A 29 5.54 -5.40 10.71
CA TYR A 29 4.53 -4.35 10.68
C TYR A 29 5.14 -2.96 10.92
N ILE A 30 6.06 -2.84 11.87
CA ILE A 30 6.81 -1.61 12.13
C ILE A 30 7.72 -1.26 10.94
N ARG A 31 8.31 -2.26 10.28
CA ARG A 31 9.10 -2.04 9.06
C ARG A 31 8.24 -1.50 7.94
N CYS A 32 7.09 -2.13 7.68
CA CYS A 32 6.13 -1.67 6.67
C CYS A 32 5.66 -0.25 6.94
N SER A 33 5.40 0.13 8.19
CA SER A 33 4.93 1.48 8.50
C SER A 33 5.96 2.58 8.20
N LYS A 34 7.25 2.26 8.29
CA LYS A 34 8.37 3.19 8.03
C LYS A 34 8.88 3.16 6.60
N ASP A 35 8.67 2.07 5.88
CA ASP A 35 9.21 1.84 4.54
C ASP A 35 8.08 1.47 3.56
N PRO A 36 7.50 2.46 2.86
CA PRO A 36 6.44 2.23 1.89
C PRO A 36 6.90 1.44 0.66
N VAL A 37 8.18 1.48 0.31
CA VAL A 37 8.75 0.71 -0.81
C VAL A 37 8.81 -0.76 -0.43
N TYR A 38 9.32 -1.07 0.77
CA TYR A 38 9.29 -2.42 1.33
C TYR A 38 7.87 -2.97 1.42
N PHE A 39 6.93 -2.18 1.92
CA PHE A 39 5.52 -2.57 1.97
C PHE A 39 4.99 -2.94 0.59
N ALA A 40 5.19 -2.09 -0.42
CA ALA A 40 4.70 -2.33 -1.77
C ALA A 40 5.31 -3.59 -2.40
N LYS A 41 6.64 -3.75 -2.34
CA LYS A 41 7.35 -4.89 -2.95
C LYS A 41 6.98 -6.24 -2.32
N ASN A 42 6.71 -6.28 -1.02
CA ASN A 42 6.48 -7.53 -0.29
C ASN A 42 5.00 -7.91 -0.18
N TYR A 43 4.10 -6.92 -0.06
CA TYR A 43 2.69 -7.16 0.27
C TYR A 43 1.71 -6.83 -0.86
N MET A 44 2.13 -6.10 -1.89
CA MET A 44 1.28 -5.80 -3.04
C MET A 44 1.57 -6.72 -4.21
N LYS A 45 0.52 -6.99 -4.99
CA LYS A 45 0.58 -7.81 -6.21
C LYS A 45 -0.07 -7.06 -7.36
N ILE A 46 0.46 -7.27 -8.55
CA ILE A 46 -0.09 -6.81 -9.82
C ILE A 46 -0.49 -8.01 -10.69
N ILE A 47 -1.40 -7.77 -11.62
CA ILE A 47 -1.80 -8.77 -12.62
C ILE A 47 -0.97 -8.53 -13.88
N HIS A 48 -0.08 -9.45 -14.18
CA HIS A 48 0.66 -9.52 -15.43
C HIS A 48 -0.14 -10.33 -16.45
N VAL A 49 -0.08 -9.92 -17.72
CA VAL A 49 -0.82 -10.57 -18.82
C VAL A 49 -0.44 -12.04 -18.95
N ASP A 50 0.88 -12.32 -19.00
CA ASP A 50 1.37 -13.69 -19.18
C ASP A 50 1.55 -14.49 -17.88
N HIS A 51 1.91 -13.84 -16.77
CA HIS A 51 2.32 -14.50 -15.52
C HIS A 51 1.23 -14.48 -14.43
N GLY A 52 0.10 -13.82 -14.67
CA GLY A 52 -0.97 -13.68 -13.68
C GLY A 52 -0.55 -12.81 -12.50
N LEU A 53 -1.00 -13.18 -11.29
CA LEU A 53 -0.68 -12.44 -10.07
C LEU A 53 0.79 -12.59 -9.71
N MET A 54 1.53 -11.49 -9.73
CA MET A 54 2.95 -11.43 -9.35
C MET A 54 3.22 -10.30 -8.36
N PRO A 55 4.33 -10.35 -7.60
CA PRO A 55 4.73 -9.26 -6.71
C PRO A 55 4.83 -7.93 -7.46
N PHE A 56 4.43 -6.84 -6.80
CA PHE A 56 4.59 -5.50 -7.36
C PHE A 56 6.03 -5.01 -7.15
N ASP A 57 6.93 -5.51 -8.00
CA ASP A 57 8.30 -5.02 -8.02
C ASP A 57 8.34 -3.64 -8.69
N LEU A 58 8.65 -2.62 -7.88
CA LEU A 58 8.69 -1.24 -8.33
C LEU A 58 9.89 -1.01 -9.24
N TYR A 59 9.71 -0.24 -10.30
CA TYR A 59 10.84 0.31 -11.05
C TYR A 59 11.54 1.41 -10.24
N ASP A 60 12.82 1.66 -10.51
CA ASP A 60 13.64 2.68 -9.82
C ASP A 60 12.93 4.04 -9.70
N TYR A 61 12.30 4.51 -10.77
CA TYR A 61 11.60 5.80 -10.77
C TYR A 61 10.32 5.79 -9.89
N GLN A 62 9.70 4.62 -9.73
CA GLN A 62 8.53 4.44 -8.86
C GLN A 62 8.94 4.43 -7.40
N GLU A 63 10.09 3.84 -7.07
CA GLU A 63 10.69 3.92 -5.73
C GLU A 63 11.01 5.37 -5.39
N GLU A 64 11.71 6.08 -6.27
CA GLU A 64 12.03 7.51 -6.10
C GLU A 64 10.74 8.33 -5.91
N MET A 65 9.70 8.05 -6.69
CA MET A 65 8.39 8.71 -6.55
C MET A 65 7.79 8.48 -5.16
N VAL A 66 7.77 7.23 -4.68
CA VAL A 66 7.20 6.86 -3.37
C VAL A 66 8.01 7.50 -2.25
N GLU A 67 9.34 7.39 -2.28
CA GLU A 67 10.23 7.99 -1.28
C GLU A 67 10.10 9.51 -1.25
N THR A 68 10.00 10.15 -2.42
CA THR A 68 9.80 11.60 -2.51
C THR A 68 8.48 12.02 -1.84
N MET A 69 7.39 11.29 -2.11
CA MET A 69 6.08 11.54 -1.48
C MET A 69 6.08 11.24 0.03
N HIS A 70 6.85 10.26 0.48
CA HIS A 70 6.94 9.89 1.89
C HIS A 70 7.73 10.91 2.71
N ASN A 71 8.82 11.42 2.14
CA ASN A 71 9.74 12.33 2.83
C ASN A 71 9.36 13.81 2.72
N ASN A 72 8.44 14.16 1.82
CA ASN A 72 8.05 15.55 1.58
C ASN A 72 6.54 15.75 1.70
N ARG A 73 6.13 16.80 2.39
CA ARG A 73 4.72 17.17 2.56
C ARG A 73 4.03 17.56 1.24
N PHE A 74 4.76 18.23 0.35
CA PHE A 74 4.24 18.72 -0.93
C PHE A 74 5.13 18.24 -2.05
N VAL A 75 4.54 17.53 -3.01
CA VAL A 75 5.26 16.94 -4.15
C VAL A 75 4.47 17.20 -5.42
N ILE A 76 5.16 17.63 -6.47
CA ILE A 76 4.60 17.77 -7.82
C ILE A 76 5.42 16.88 -8.76
N CYS A 77 4.74 15.94 -9.41
CA CYS A 77 5.37 14.98 -10.33
C CYS A 77 5.00 15.31 -11.78
N LYS A 78 5.99 15.50 -12.64
CA LYS A 78 5.79 15.61 -14.10
C LYS A 78 6.17 14.29 -14.77
N MET A 79 5.18 13.48 -15.14
CA MET A 79 5.39 12.10 -15.60
C MET A 79 4.83 11.85 -17.01
N PRO A 80 5.45 10.96 -17.81
CA PRO A 80 4.91 10.58 -19.10
C PRO A 80 3.65 9.70 -18.97
N ARG A 81 3.02 9.41 -20.11
CA ARG A 81 1.88 8.49 -20.19
C ARG A 81 2.35 7.04 -20.09
N GLN A 82 1.42 6.16 -19.69
CA GLN A 82 1.60 4.70 -19.73
C GLN A 82 2.78 4.14 -18.92
N THR A 83 3.25 4.86 -17.90
CA THR A 83 4.33 4.39 -17.03
C THR A 83 3.86 3.51 -15.87
N GLY A 84 2.55 3.43 -15.59
CA GLY A 84 2.06 2.72 -14.40
C GLY A 84 2.00 3.59 -13.13
N LYS A 85 2.12 4.92 -13.27
CA LYS A 85 2.04 5.89 -12.15
C LYS A 85 0.80 5.75 -11.26
N SER A 86 -0.36 5.37 -11.83
CA SER A 86 -1.59 5.22 -11.05
C SER A 86 -1.47 4.07 -10.04
N THR A 87 -0.85 2.96 -10.44
CA THR A 87 -0.59 1.81 -9.56
C THR A 87 0.32 2.22 -8.41
N THR A 88 1.39 2.98 -8.70
CA THR A 88 2.32 3.50 -7.68
C THR A 88 1.64 4.46 -6.70
N ILE A 89 0.79 5.38 -7.16
CA ILE A 89 0.04 6.29 -6.29
C ILE A 89 -0.92 5.50 -5.39
N VAL A 90 -1.66 4.53 -5.93
CA VAL A 90 -2.58 3.70 -5.14
C VAL A 90 -1.82 2.92 -4.06
N ALA A 91 -0.65 2.36 -4.39
CA ALA A 91 0.21 1.69 -3.43
C ALA A 91 0.59 2.61 -2.26
N TYR A 92 1.02 3.82 -2.56
CA TYR A 92 1.39 4.80 -1.55
C TYR A 92 0.20 5.30 -0.72
N LEU A 93 -0.94 5.60 -1.35
CA LEU A 93 -2.13 6.05 -0.63
C LEU A 93 -2.69 4.96 0.30
N LEU A 94 -2.63 3.69 -0.12
CA LEU A 94 -3.02 2.56 0.73
C LEU A 94 -2.08 2.44 1.94
N HIS A 95 -0.77 2.49 1.72
CA HIS A 95 0.21 2.55 2.81
C HIS A 95 -0.12 3.69 3.78
N PHE A 96 -0.32 4.90 3.27
CA PHE A 96 -0.64 6.06 4.08
C PHE A 96 -1.90 5.84 4.92
N ALA A 97 -2.97 5.30 4.33
CA ALA A 97 -4.23 5.01 5.03
C ALA A 97 -4.08 3.95 6.14
N LEU A 98 -3.24 2.92 5.90
CA LEU A 98 -3.03 1.82 6.84
C LEU A 98 -2.20 2.23 8.05
N PHE A 99 -1.19 3.10 7.84
CA PHE A 99 -0.19 3.42 8.87
C PHE A 99 -0.34 4.82 9.48
N ASN A 100 -1.28 5.65 8.99
CA ASN A 100 -1.59 6.96 9.58
C ASN A 100 -3.04 6.98 10.09
N PRO A 101 -3.26 6.68 11.39
CA PRO A 101 -4.59 6.66 11.95
C PRO A 101 -5.23 8.06 11.90
N GLN A 102 -6.56 8.10 11.75
CA GLN A 102 -7.35 9.34 11.72
C GLN A 102 -6.98 10.32 10.58
N SER A 103 -6.42 9.80 9.49
CA SER A 103 -6.15 10.58 8.28
C SER A 103 -7.33 10.52 7.29
N ASN A 104 -7.58 11.63 6.60
CA ASN A 104 -8.55 11.71 5.50
C ASN A 104 -7.78 11.92 4.19
N ILE A 105 -7.94 11.01 3.24
CA ILE A 105 -7.31 11.08 1.92
C ILE A 105 -8.36 11.54 0.90
N ALA A 106 -8.06 12.62 0.18
CA ALA A 106 -8.91 13.13 -0.89
C ALA A 106 -8.22 12.95 -2.25
N ILE A 107 -8.95 12.43 -3.24
CA ILE A 107 -8.49 12.31 -4.63
C ILE A 107 -9.32 13.27 -5.47
N LEU A 108 -8.65 14.21 -6.14
CA LEU A 108 -9.27 15.15 -7.09
C LEU A 108 -8.72 14.87 -8.49
N ALA A 109 -9.60 14.79 -9.47
CA ALA A 109 -9.27 14.44 -10.86
C ALA A 109 -10.11 15.27 -11.85
#